data_AF-A0A7V3FA18-F1
#
_entry.id   AF-A0A7V3FA18-F1
#
_cell.length_a   1.000
_cell.length_b   1.000
_cell.length_c   1.000
_cell.angle_alpha   90.00
_cell.angle_beta   90.00
_cell.angle_gamma   90.00
#
_symmetry.space_group_name_H-M   'P 1'
#
loop_
_entity.id
_entity.type
_entity.pdbx_description
1 polymer ?
#
loop_
_entity_poly.entity_id
_entity_poly.type
_entity_poly.pdbx_seq_one_letter_code
_entity_poly.pdbx_strand_id
1 'polypeptide(L)'
;MRVLALLGTIGIILWGCSSPGYLSVPPADPVGVDRRLAPSWPEQAIPRDQHLAGLQADLRFWEEELVRVQQNRINACRDPEAAQVNTLAYARCQLLDQIYEQRRADVDQLRVRYLRAVSGSGGSGR
;
A
#
# COMPACT_ATOMS: atom_id res chain seq x y z
N MET A 1 -27.30 -13.36 54.37
CA MET A 1 -27.10 -12.18 53.49
C MET A 1 -28.06 -12.28 52.32
N ARG A 2 -28.40 -11.13 51.72
CA ARG A 2 -29.28 -10.86 50.56
C ARG A 2 -29.65 -12.06 49.64
N VAL A 3 -30.97 -12.24 49.46
CA VAL A 3 -31.72 -12.43 48.19
C VAL A 3 -31.13 -13.47 47.23
N LEU A 4 -31.71 -14.67 47.09
CA LEU A 4 -32.77 -15.01 46.10
C LEU A 4 -32.38 -14.54 44.67
N ALA A 5 -32.55 -15.29 43.59
CA ALA A 5 -33.48 -16.37 43.35
C ALA A 5 -33.16 -16.98 41.96
N LEU A 6 -33.62 -18.23 41.76
CA LEU A 6 -34.09 -18.80 40.48
C LEU A 6 -33.10 -18.87 39.30
N LEU A 7 -32.89 -20.07 38.75
CA LEU A 7 -33.68 -20.64 37.64
C LEU A 7 -33.77 -19.65 36.44
N GLY A 8 -33.24 -19.93 35.26
CA GLY A 8 -33.07 -21.23 34.62
C GLY A 8 -34.16 -21.45 33.57
N THR A 9 -33.75 -21.95 32.41
CA THR A 9 -34.60 -22.36 31.25
C THR A 9 -35.25 -21.24 30.42
N ILE A 10 -35.51 -21.58 29.15
CA ILE A 10 -36.31 -20.85 28.13
C ILE A 10 -35.60 -19.62 27.53
N GLY A 11 -35.57 -19.36 26.22
CA GLY A 11 -36.07 -20.11 25.06
C GLY A 11 -36.84 -19.24 24.05
N ILE A 12 -36.47 -19.37 22.76
CA ILE A 12 -37.31 -19.15 21.55
C ILE A 12 -37.53 -17.70 21.02
N ILE A 13 -36.88 -17.42 19.87
CA ILE A 13 -37.37 -16.87 18.56
C ILE A 13 -38.44 -15.73 18.52
N LEU A 14 -38.17 -14.67 17.72
CA LEU A 14 -39.01 -14.03 16.65
C LEU A 14 -38.33 -12.71 16.18
N TRP A 15 -37.92 -12.56 14.91
CA TRP A 15 -38.65 -12.01 13.73
C TRP A 15 -38.92 -10.49 13.71
N GLY A 16 -38.63 -9.83 12.58
CA GLY A 16 -39.26 -8.55 12.19
C GLY A 16 -38.33 -7.51 11.52
N CYS A 17 -38.53 -7.25 10.22
CA CYS A 17 -37.98 -6.08 9.53
C CYS A 17 -38.96 -4.89 9.59
N SER A 18 -38.45 -3.65 9.55
CA SER A 18 -39.20 -2.51 9.01
C SER A 18 -38.32 -1.29 8.72
N SER A 19 -38.39 -0.78 7.49
CA SER A 19 -37.92 0.54 7.10
C SER A 19 -39.07 1.55 7.15
N PRO A 20 -38.80 2.86 7.31
CA PRO A 20 -39.74 3.91 6.94
C PRO A 20 -39.29 4.59 5.63
N GLY A 21 -40.21 4.76 4.69
CA GLY A 21 -40.02 5.62 3.51
C GLY A 21 -41.27 6.45 3.25
N TYR A 22 -41.10 7.73 2.92
CA TYR A 22 -42.16 8.62 2.43
C TYR A 22 -41.60 9.62 1.41
N LEU A 23 -42.41 9.96 0.40
CA LEU A 23 -42.05 10.76 -0.80
C LEU A 23 -42.33 12.28 -0.66
N SER A 24 -41.87 13.02 -1.69
CA SER A 24 -42.44 14.27 -2.29
C SER A 24 -42.01 15.62 -1.67
N VAL A 25 -41.99 16.78 -2.37
CA VAL A 25 -42.37 17.21 -3.75
C VAL A 25 -41.28 18.19 -4.31
N PRO A 26 -40.93 18.19 -5.62
CA PRO A 26 -40.06 19.24 -6.22
C PRO A 26 -40.86 20.45 -6.76
N PRO A 27 -40.36 21.70 -6.67
CA PRO A 27 -40.85 22.83 -7.47
C PRO A 27 -40.07 22.97 -8.80
N ALA A 28 -40.71 23.53 -9.83
CA ALA A 28 -40.24 23.50 -11.22
C ALA A 28 -39.75 24.87 -11.76
N ASP A 29 -38.70 24.82 -12.60
CA ASP A 29 -38.47 25.50 -13.91
C ASP A 29 -38.83 27.00 -14.16
N PRO A 30 -38.27 27.68 -15.20
CA PRO A 30 -37.25 27.26 -16.20
C PRO A 30 -36.13 28.29 -16.54
N VAL A 31 -35.27 27.93 -17.51
CA VAL A 31 -34.36 28.77 -18.35
C VAL A 31 -33.17 29.47 -17.67
N GLY A 32 -31.95 28.99 -17.95
CA GLY A 32 -30.69 29.68 -17.64
C GLY A 32 -29.46 28.91 -18.10
N VAL A 33 -28.99 29.17 -19.32
CA VAL A 33 -27.81 28.53 -19.91
C VAL A 33 -26.54 29.02 -19.22
N ASP A 34 -25.69 28.12 -18.68
CA ASP A 34 -24.34 27.94 -19.26
C ASP A 34 -23.53 26.72 -18.76
N ARG A 35 -22.60 26.30 -19.61
CA ARG A 35 -21.64 25.21 -19.46
C ARG A 35 -20.98 25.13 -18.08
N ARG A 36 -21.13 23.99 -17.40
CA ARG A 36 -20.07 23.43 -16.54
C ARG A 36 -19.84 21.98 -16.93
N LEU A 37 -18.58 21.65 -17.23
CA LEU A 37 -18.16 20.31 -17.62
C LEU A 37 -18.57 19.32 -16.52
N ALA A 38 -19.38 18.33 -16.85
CA ALA A 38 -19.59 17.19 -15.97
C ALA A 38 -18.28 16.37 -15.96
N PRO A 39 -17.60 16.23 -14.82
CA PRO A 39 -16.31 15.55 -14.78
C PRO A 39 -16.57 14.04 -14.68
N SER A 40 -16.72 13.38 -15.83
CA SER A 40 -16.77 11.92 -15.90
C SER A 40 -15.37 11.35 -15.65
N TRP A 41 -14.93 11.39 -14.38
CA TRP A 41 -13.84 10.54 -13.92
C TRP A 41 -14.35 9.10 -14.01
N PRO A 42 -13.77 8.24 -14.84
CA PRO A 42 -14.17 6.84 -14.87
C PRO A 42 -13.82 6.22 -13.52
N GLU A 43 -14.65 5.29 -13.04
CA GLU A 43 -14.39 4.53 -11.80
C GLU A 43 -13.05 3.78 -11.83
N GLN A 44 -12.43 3.65 -13.00
CA GLN A 44 -11.10 3.08 -13.23
C GLN A 44 -9.92 4.03 -12.89
N ALA A 45 -10.15 5.34 -12.79
CA ALA A 45 -9.10 6.29 -12.38
C ALA A 45 -8.73 6.10 -10.91
N ILE A 46 -9.74 6.00 -10.03
CA ILE A 46 -9.58 5.80 -8.58
C ILE A 46 -8.69 4.58 -8.22
N PRO A 47 -8.92 3.35 -8.74
CA PRO A 47 -8.06 2.21 -8.46
C PRO A 47 -6.68 2.32 -9.13
N ARG A 48 -6.55 3.04 -10.25
CA ARG A 48 -5.23 3.33 -10.84
C ARG A 48 -4.41 4.23 -9.90
N ASP A 49 -5.02 5.28 -9.36
CA ASP A 49 -4.35 6.22 -8.45
C ASP A 49 -3.98 5.54 -7.12
N GLN A 50 -4.86 4.70 -6.57
CA GLN A 50 -4.56 3.85 -5.40
C GLN A 50 -3.42 2.86 -5.68
N HIS A 51 -3.41 2.21 -6.85
CA HIS A 51 -2.32 1.29 -7.23
C HIS A 51 -0.98 2.00 -7.41
N LEU A 52 -0.96 3.17 -8.05
CA LEU A 52 0.24 3.99 -8.19
C LEU A 52 0.77 4.49 -6.84
N ALA A 53 -0.13 4.91 -5.94
CA ALA A 53 0.24 5.29 -4.57
C ALA A 53 0.85 4.12 -3.78
N GLY A 54 0.29 2.90 -3.93
CA GLY A 54 0.86 1.67 -3.37
C GLY A 54 2.27 1.39 -3.88
N LEU A 55 2.47 1.37 -5.21
CA LEU A 55 3.79 1.17 -5.82
C LEU A 55 4.82 2.25 -5.41
N GLN A 56 4.37 3.49 -5.22
CA GLN A 56 5.23 4.59 -4.77
C GLN A 56 5.65 4.42 -3.30
N ALA A 57 4.74 3.98 -2.44
CA ALA A 57 5.02 3.68 -1.03
C ALA A 57 6.00 2.49 -0.90
N ASP A 58 5.79 1.42 -1.67
CA ASP A 58 6.70 0.28 -1.74
C ASP A 58 8.09 0.69 -2.21
N LEU A 59 8.20 1.44 -3.31
CA LEU A 59 9.49 1.90 -3.83
C LEU A 59 10.25 2.72 -2.78
N ARG A 60 9.57 3.67 -2.13
CA ARG A 60 10.16 4.49 -1.08
C ARG A 60 10.66 3.66 0.10
N PHE A 61 9.86 2.70 0.58
CA PHE A 61 10.25 1.79 1.67
C PHE A 61 11.52 1.01 1.31
N TRP A 62 11.60 0.45 0.10
CA TRP A 62 12.76 -0.32 -0.34
C TRP A 62 13.99 0.55 -0.62
N GLU A 63 13.82 1.80 -1.06
CA GLU A 63 14.92 2.78 -1.17
C GLU A 63 15.47 3.17 0.22
N GLU A 64 14.61 3.41 1.21
CA GLU A 64 15.01 3.68 2.61
C GLU A 64 15.75 2.46 3.23
N GLU A 65 15.32 1.23 2.93
CA GLU A 65 15.98 0.02 3.39
C GLU A 65 17.31 -0.25 2.66
N LEU A 66 17.42 0.06 1.37
CA LEU A 66 18.69 -0.02 0.63
C LEU A 66 19.76 0.91 1.23
N VAL A 67 19.38 2.12 1.65
CA VAL A 67 20.29 3.05 2.35
C VAL A 67 20.78 2.47 3.68
N ARG A 68 19.93 1.78 4.45
CA ARG A 68 20.33 1.09 5.69
C ARG A 68 21.31 -0.05 5.42
N VAL A 69 21.02 -0.89 4.42
CA VAL A 69 21.92 -1.97 3.98
C VAL A 69 23.27 -1.41 3.51
N GLN A 70 23.25 -0.32 2.74
CA GLN A 70 24.46 0.37 2.29
C GLN A 70 25.30 0.88 3.47
N GLN A 71 24.67 1.51 4.47
CA GLN A 71 25.38 1.98 5.66
C GLN A 71 25.95 0.82 6.49
N ASN A 72 25.21 -0.28 6.63
CA ASN A 72 25.69 -1.49 7.30
C ASN A 72 26.91 -2.10 6.59
N ARG A 73 26.89 -2.16 5.24
CA ARG A 73 28.05 -2.55 4.42
C ARG A 73 29.24 -1.63 4.66
N ILE A 74 29.05 -0.31 4.54
CA ILE A 74 30.12 0.69 4.74
C ILE A 74 30.74 0.55 6.14
N ASN A 75 29.92 0.39 7.17
CA ASN A 75 30.39 0.22 8.55
C ASN A 75 31.23 -1.05 8.73
N ALA A 76 30.84 -2.17 8.12
CA ALA A 76 31.57 -3.44 8.20
C ALA A 76 32.87 -3.44 7.36
N CYS A 77 32.84 -2.85 6.16
CA CYS A 77 33.99 -2.78 5.27
C CYS A 77 35.01 -1.70 5.66
N ARG A 78 34.69 -0.83 6.62
CA ARG A 78 35.62 0.17 7.18
C ARG A 78 36.55 -0.39 8.25
N ASP A 79 36.27 -1.60 8.75
CA ASP A 79 37.14 -2.30 9.69
C ASP A 79 38.52 -2.59 9.05
N PRO A 80 39.65 -2.20 9.68
CA PRO A 80 40.98 -2.50 9.12
C PRO A 80 41.26 -4.01 8.97
N GLU A 81 40.61 -4.88 9.76
CA GLU A 81 40.71 -6.33 9.57
C GLU A 81 40.00 -6.80 8.29
N ALA A 82 39.03 -6.04 7.76
CA ALA A 82 38.35 -6.36 6.51
C ALA A 82 39.23 -6.16 5.27
N ALA A 83 40.41 -5.55 5.40
CA ALA A 83 41.42 -5.52 4.34
C ALA A 83 42.26 -6.82 4.27
N GLN A 84 42.20 -7.68 5.28
CA GLN A 84 43.00 -8.90 5.36
C GLN A 84 42.18 -10.11 4.89
N VAL A 85 42.60 -10.73 3.79
CA VAL A 85 41.96 -11.93 3.25
C VAL A 85 42.02 -13.06 4.30
N ASN A 86 40.91 -13.80 4.44
CA ASN A 86 40.68 -14.87 5.43
C ASN A 86 40.35 -14.43 6.87
N THR A 87 40.12 -13.14 7.15
CA THR A 87 39.53 -12.73 8.45
C THR A 87 38.00 -12.85 8.45
N LEU A 88 37.41 -12.90 9.67
CA LEU A 88 35.96 -12.80 9.84
C LEU A 88 35.41 -11.46 9.36
N ALA A 89 36.16 -10.36 9.56
CA ALA A 89 35.81 -9.03 9.09
C ALA A 89 35.75 -8.96 7.55
N TYR A 90 36.71 -9.56 6.85
CA TYR A 90 36.70 -9.66 5.39
C TYR A 90 35.48 -10.45 4.90
N ALA A 91 35.22 -11.63 5.48
CA ALA A 91 34.05 -12.45 5.13
C ALA A 91 32.73 -11.71 5.37
N ARG A 92 32.62 -10.94 6.46
CA ARG A 92 31.45 -10.10 6.77
C ARG A 92 31.26 -8.95 5.78
N CYS A 93 32.34 -8.27 5.38
CA CYS A 93 32.29 -7.23 4.35
C CYS A 93 31.80 -7.80 3.01
N GLN A 94 32.38 -8.91 2.55
CA GLN A 94 31.98 -9.60 1.31
C GLN A 94 30.50 -10.02 1.32
N LEU A 95 30.01 -10.59 2.43
CA LEU A 95 28.60 -10.96 2.58
C LEU A 95 27.67 -9.75 2.50
N LEU A 96 28.02 -8.64 3.16
CA LEU A 96 27.20 -7.42 3.13
C LEU A 96 27.25 -6.70 1.77
N ASP A 97 28.32 -6.87 1.00
CA ASP A 97 28.39 -6.40 -0.38
C ASP A 97 27.45 -7.19 -1.31
N GLN A 98 27.44 -8.52 -1.19
CA GLN A 98 26.48 -9.38 -1.91
C GLN A 98 25.02 -9.04 -1.56
N ILE A 99 24.72 -8.84 -0.26
CA ILE A 99 23.38 -8.44 0.18
C ILE A 99 22.99 -7.06 -0.38
N TYR A 100 23.93 -6.12 -0.43
CA TYR A 100 23.69 -4.80 -1.02
C TYR A 100 23.39 -4.88 -2.52
N GLU A 101 24.19 -5.59 -3.32
CA GLU A 101 23.95 -5.70 -4.76
C GLU A 101 22.65 -6.47 -5.08
N GLN A 102 22.29 -7.48 -4.28
CA GLN A 102 20.98 -8.13 -4.38
C GLN A 102 19.84 -7.14 -4.12
N ARG A 103 19.89 -6.39 -3.00
CA ARG A 103 18.86 -5.42 -2.64
C ARG A 103 18.76 -4.27 -3.63
N ARG A 104 19.88 -3.85 -4.21
CA ARG A 104 19.92 -2.86 -5.29
C ARG A 104 19.18 -3.36 -6.53
N ALA A 105 19.40 -4.61 -6.93
CA ALA A 105 18.67 -5.22 -8.04
C ALA A 105 17.15 -5.34 -7.76
N ASP A 106 16.76 -5.68 -6.52
CA ASP A 106 15.36 -5.70 -6.08
C ASP A 106 14.70 -4.31 -6.24
N VAL A 107 15.39 -3.25 -5.80
CA VAL A 107 14.95 -1.85 -5.91
C VAL A 107 14.86 -1.39 -7.37
N ASP A 108 15.84 -1.71 -8.22
CA ASP A 108 15.80 -1.34 -9.63
C ASP A 108 14.64 -2.04 -10.37
N GLN A 109 14.32 -3.30 -10.02
CA GLN A 109 13.12 -3.98 -10.53
C GLN A 109 11.81 -3.35 -10.05
N LEU A 110 11.74 -2.84 -8.81
CA LEU A 110 10.58 -2.08 -8.30
C LEU A 110 10.45 -0.74 -9.04
N ARG A 111 11.54 -0.02 -9.23
CA ARG A 111 11.58 1.25 -9.96
C ARG A 111 11.11 1.08 -11.41
N VAL A 112 11.55 0.03 -12.11
CA VAL A 112 11.07 -0.28 -13.47
C VAL A 112 9.56 -0.58 -13.48
N ARG A 113 9.03 -1.31 -12.50
CA ARG A 113 7.58 -1.57 -12.36
C ARG A 113 6.79 -0.28 -12.16
N TYR A 114 7.24 0.59 -11.24
CA TYR A 114 6.65 1.90 -10.99
C TYR A 114 6.65 2.78 -12.25
N LEU A 115 7.79 2.94 -12.93
CA LEU A 115 7.90 3.74 -14.16
C LEU A 115 7.01 3.22 -15.30
N ARG A 116 6.85 1.89 -15.42
CA ARG A 116 5.94 1.28 -16.40
C ARG A 116 4.46 1.57 -16.08
N ALA A 117 4.08 1.56 -14.81
CA ALA A 117 2.72 1.92 -14.37
C ALA A 117 2.42 3.42 -14.55
N VAL A 118 3.36 4.30 -14.20
CA VAL A 118 3.23 5.76 -14.37
C VAL A 118 3.11 6.13 -15.85
N SER A 119 3.98 5.60 -16.71
CA SER A 119 3.99 5.88 -18.16
C SER A 119 2.75 5.39 -18.91
N GLY A 120 1.87 4.60 -18.29
CA GLY A 120 0.67 4.04 -18.94
C GLY A 120 0.98 2.98 -20.01
N SER A 121 2.25 2.60 -20.18
CA SER A 121 2.73 1.62 -21.18
C SER A 121 2.32 0.16 -20.88
N GLY A 122 1.48 -0.06 -19.86
CA GLY A 122 1.02 -1.37 -19.43
C GLY A 122 -0.17 -1.96 -20.18
N GLY A 123 -0.78 -1.25 -21.14
CA GLY A 123 -1.96 -1.78 -21.83
C GLY A 123 -2.45 -1.00 -23.06
N SER A 124 -1.96 -1.40 -24.23
CA SER A 124 -2.74 -1.37 -25.48
C SER A 124 -2.21 -2.48 -26.38
N GLY A 125 -3.02 -3.52 -26.58
CA GLY A 125 -2.55 -4.81 -27.12
C GLY A 125 -3.64 -5.87 -27.20
N ARG A 126 -4.84 -5.46 -27.60
CA ARG A 126 -5.97 -6.30 -28.05
C ARG A 126 -6.80 -5.50 -29.03
#